data_AF-A0A0P9IVA2-F1
#
_entry.id   AF-A0A0P9IVA2-F1
#
_cell.length_a   1.000
_cell.length_b   1.000
_cell.length_c   1.000
_cell.angle_alpha   90.00
_cell.angle_beta   90.00
_cell.angle_gamma   90.00
#
_symmetry.space_group_name_H-M   'P 1'
#
loop_
_entity.id
_entity.type
_entity.pdbx_description
1 polymer ?
#
loop_
_entity_poly.entity_id
_entity_poly.type
_entity_poly.pdbx_seq_one_letter_code
_entity_poly.pdbx_strand_id
1 'polypeptide(L)'
;PYAHAELNASAPALNHFSSRSSMRPSPPATAKGRRIVFASNLSVHTTWPAAIYDRRAEPATCNRLTPQLAQQIKEELNSFKMEEMDVHPASR
;
A
#
# COMPACT_ATOMS: atom_id res chain seq x y z
N PRO A 1 -21.39 10.18 -1.64
CA PRO A 1 -20.59 11.42 -1.61
C PRO A 1 -19.42 11.30 -0.61
N TYR A 2 -18.20 11.15 -1.13
CA TYR A 2 -16.97 11.05 -0.33
C TYR A 2 -16.63 12.44 0.25
N ALA A 3 -16.67 12.60 1.57
CA ALA A 3 -16.61 13.93 2.21
C ALA A 3 -15.21 14.44 2.56
N HIS A 4 -14.13 13.70 2.27
CA HIS A 4 -12.78 14.10 2.70
C HIS A 4 -11.69 13.71 1.68
N ALA A 5 -11.58 14.46 0.58
CA ALA A 5 -10.50 14.31 -0.41
C ALA A 5 -9.18 15.02 -0.02
N GLU A 6 -9.24 15.96 0.93
CA GLU A 6 -8.16 16.92 1.22
C GLU A 6 -7.18 16.49 2.34
N LEU A 7 -7.33 15.30 2.93
CA LEU A 7 -6.55 14.89 4.12
C LEU A 7 -5.51 13.80 3.86
N ASN A 8 -4.96 13.70 2.65
CA ASN A 8 -3.82 12.80 2.43
C ASN A 8 -2.49 13.44 2.90
N ALA A 9 -2.39 13.71 4.21
CA ALA A 9 -1.22 14.30 4.86
C ALA A 9 -0.16 13.24 5.26
N SER A 10 0.03 12.21 4.45
CA SER A 10 0.88 11.03 4.76
C SER A 10 2.40 11.29 4.73
N ALA A 11 2.86 12.54 4.76
CA ALA A 11 4.29 12.87 4.65
C ALA A 11 5.04 12.58 5.97
N PRO A 12 6.08 11.72 5.96
CA PRO A 12 6.88 11.45 7.16
C PRO A 12 7.75 12.66 7.53
N ALA A 13 7.74 13.06 8.80
CA ALA A 13 8.63 14.10 9.33
C ALA A 13 9.85 13.48 10.01
N LEU A 14 11.05 13.98 9.70
CA LEU A 14 12.31 13.42 10.17
C LEU A 14 12.65 13.93 11.58
N ASN A 15 12.39 13.11 12.61
CA ASN A 15 12.87 13.40 13.96
C ASN A 15 14.37 13.09 14.08
N HIS A 16 15.18 14.14 14.09
CA HIS A 16 16.61 14.05 14.35
C HIS A 16 16.86 13.83 15.85
N PHE A 17 17.01 12.59 16.29
CA PHE A 17 17.78 12.33 17.51
C PHE A 17 19.25 12.55 17.15
N SER A 18 19.89 13.54 17.77
CA SER A 18 21.28 13.93 17.52
C SER A 18 22.22 12.71 17.50
N SER A 19 22.63 12.29 16.30
CA SER A 19 23.92 11.62 16.09
C SER A 19 24.31 11.65 14.62
N ARG A 20 25.30 12.52 14.34
CA ARG A 20 26.30 12.53 13.26
C ARG A 20 25.86 12.03 11.87
N SER A 21 25.97 12.94 10.91
CA SER A 21 25.99 12.70 9.46
C SER A 21 26.61 11.34 9.10
N SER A 22 25.76 10.36 8.80
CA SER A 22 26.19 9.12 8.15
C SER A 22 25.96 9.31 6.67
N MET A 23 27.06 9.51 5.94
CA MET A 23 27.11 9.53 4.49
C MET A 23 26.27 8.38 3.92
N ARG A 24 25.28 8.73 3.09
CA ARG A 24 24.50 7.77 2.31
C ARG A 24 25.46 7.11 1.31
N PRO A 25 25.73 5.80 1.37
CA PRO A 25 26.59 5.17 0.36
C PRO A 25 25.87 5.27 -0.98
N SER A 26 26.51 5.87 -1.98
CA SER A 26 26.06 5.75 -3.37
C SER A 26 26.07 4.27 -3.77
N PRO A 27 25.08 3.77 -4.54
CA PRO A 27 25.06 2.37 -4.92
C PRO A 27 26.27 2.07 -5.82
N PRO A 28 27.19 1.16 -5.43
CA PRO A 28 28.29 0.76 -6.29
C PRO A 28 27.77 -0.02 -7.50
N ALA A 29 28.12 0.44 -8.70
CA ALA A 29 27.86 -0.25 -9.95
C ALA A 29 28.28 -1.74 -9.87
N THR A 30 27.34 -2.62 -10.22
CA THR A 30 27.51 -4.01 -10.69
C THR A 30 28.78 -4.77 -10.29
N ALA A 31 28.94 -5.13 -9.01
CA ALA A 31 29.89 -6.17 -8.61
C ALA A 31 29.20 -7.56 -8.63
N LYS A 32 29.60 -8.42 -9.57
CA LYS A 32 29.19 -9.85 -9.62
C LYS A 32 29.69 -10.54 -8.34
N GLY A 33 28.79 -11.18 -7.60
CA GLY A 33 29.12 -11.94 -6.37
C GLY A 33 28.65 -11.32 -5.05
N ARG A 34 27.94 -10.19 -5.06
CA ARG A 34 27.35 -9.66 -3.81
C ARG A 34 26.09 -10.44 -3.42
N ARG A 35 26.12 -11.03 -2.21
CA ARG A 35 24.95 -11.56 -1.51
C ARG A 35 24.23 -10.40 -0.81
N ILE A 36 22.90 -10.41 -0.78
CA ILE A 36 22.14 -9.45 0.02
C ILE A 36 22.50 -9.61 1.50
N VAL A 37 22.67 -8.49 2.19
CA VAL A 37 22.93 -8.44 3.63
C VAL A 37 21.96 -7.44 4.24
N PHE A 38 21.37 -7.77 5.39
CA PHE A 38 20.44 -6.91 6.09
C PHE A 38 21.20 -5.91 6.97
N ALA A 39 20.67 -4.69 7.09
CA ALA A 39 21.22 -3.71 8.01
C ALA A 39 21.06 -4.19 9.46
N SER A 40 22.11 -4.04 10.26
CA SER A 40 22.09 -4.40 11.68
C SER A 40 21.33 -3.38 12.54
N ASN A 41 21.16 -2.17 12.02
CA ASN A 41 20.45 -1.08 12.67
C ASN A 41 19.28 -0.59 11.81
N LEU A 42 18.17 -0.28 12.47
CA LEU A 42 16.95 0.21 11.85
C LEU A 42 16.80 1.72 12.14
N SER A 43 16.60 2.53 11.10
CA SER A 43 16.13 3.90 11.23
C SER A 43 14.60 3.93 11.27
N VAL A 44 14.02 4.43 12.36
CA VAL A 44 12.56 4.54 12.52
C VAL A 44 12.15 6.01 12.36
N HIS A 45 11.27 6.29 11.40
CA HIS A 45 10.65 7.60 11.21
C HIS A 45 9.25 7.58 11.81
N THR A 46 8.94 8.54 12.67
CA THR A 46 7.59 8.68 13.23
C THR A 46 6.68 9.37 12.22
N THR A 47 5.53 8.78 11.96
CA THR A 47 4.44 9.42 11.22
C THR A 47 3.41 9.98 12.20
N TRP A 48 2.34 10.59 11.68
CA TRP A 48 1.19 11.00 12.49
C TRP A 48 0.65 9.82 13.34
N PRO A 49 0.49 9.99 14.66
CA PRO A 49 -0.11 8.98 15.52
C PRO A 49 -1.64 8.95 15.32
N ALA A 50 -2.26 7.80 15.63
CA ALA A 50 -3.73 7.65 15.54
C ALA A 50 -4.52 8.61 16.46
N ALA A 51 -3.85 9.25 17.43
CA ALA A 51 -4.48 10.26 18.29
C ALA A 51 -4.67 11.61 17.57
N ILE A 52 -3.91 11.89 16.51
CA ILE A 52 -3.94 13.16 15.78
C ILE A 52 -4.87 13.07 14.55
N TYR A 53 -5.18 11.87 14.07
CA TYR A 53 -6.17 11.64 13.03
C TYR A 53 -6.74 10.23 13.10
N ASP A 54 -8.03 10.10 12.79
CA ASP A 54 -8.69 8.80 12.74
C ASP A 54 -8.31 8.05 11.46
N ARG A 55 -7.77 6.85 11.62
CA ARG A 55 -7.40 5.93 10.53
C ARG A 55 -8.47 4.85 10.29
N ARG A 56 -9.59 4.90 11.00
CA ARG A 56 -10.69 3.95 10.84
C ARG A 56 -11.36 4.17 9.49
N ALA A 57 -11.52 3.07 8.75
CA ALA A 57 -12.35 3.06 7.57
C ALA A 57 -13.83 2.91 7.97
N GLU A 58 -14.72 3.41 7.12
CA GLU A 58 -16.14 3.06 7.19
C GLU A 58 -16.34 1.54 7.00
N PRO A 59 -17.43 0.96 7.51
CA PRO A 59 -17.74 -0.45 7.30
C PRO A 59 -17.66 -0.83 5.83
N ALA A 60 -16.83 -1.82 5.50
CA ALA A 60 -16.59 -2.24 4.13
C ALA A 60 -17.90 -2.65 3.43
N THR A 61 -18.00 -2.37 2.13
CA THR A 61 -19.19 -2.69 1.30
C THR A 61 -19.55 -4.18 1.37
N CYS A 62 -18.56 -5.07 1.51
CA CYS A 62 -18.79 -6.51 1.66
C CYS A 62 -19.68 -6.87 2.87
N ASN A 63 -19.65 -6.05 3.93
CA ASN A 63 -20.50 -6.24 5.12
C ASN A 63 -21.97 -5.89 4.86
N ARG A 64 -22.30 -5.22 3.76
CA ARG A 64 -23.64 -4.76 3.39
C ARG A 64 -24.23 -5.53 2.20
N LEU A 65 -23.59 -6.61 1.77
CA LEU A 65 -24.06 -7.40 0.65
C LEU A 65 -25.36 -8.11 1.01
N THR A 66 -26.42 -7.78 0.29
CA THR A 66 -27.63 -8.61 0.26
C THR A 66 -27.40 -9.79 -0.69
N PRO A 67 -28.11 -10.92 -0.53
CA PRO A 67 -28.00 -12.05 -1.47
C PRO A 67 -28.22 -11.64 -2.93
N GLN A 68 -29.17 -10.73 -3.18
CA GLN A 68 -29.44 -10.19 -4.52
C GLN A 68 -28.27 -9.35 -5.07
N LEU A 69 -27.71 -8.45 -4.27
CA LEU A 69 -26.58 -7.61 -4.70
C LEU A 69 -25.33 -8.46 -4.96
N ALA A 70 -25.08 -9.47 -4.13
CA ALA A 70 -23.97 -10.40 -4.35
C ALA A 70 -24.12 -11.17 -5.67
N GLN A 71 -25.35 -11.58 -6.01
CA GLN A 71 -25.64 -12.24 -7.28
C GLN A 71 -25.38 -11.31 -8.48
N GLN A 72 -25.81 -10.06 -8.40
CA GLN A 72 -25.55 -9.07 -9.45
C GLN A 72 -24.05 -8.82 -9.65
N ILE A 73 -23.30 -8.63 -8.56
CA ILE A 73 -21.84 -8.45 -8.62
C ILE A 73 -21.17 -9.67 -9.24
N LYS A 74 -21.65 -10.88 -8.92
CA LYS A 74 -21.11 -12.12 -9.48
C LYS A 74 -21.33 -12.20 -10.99
N GLU A 75 -22.53 -11.87 -11.46
CA GLU A 75 -22.87 -11.87 -12.89
C GLU A 75 -22.03 -10.83 -13.64
N GLU A 76 -21.91 -9.62 -13.10
CA GLU A 76 -21.07 -8.55 -13.65
C GLU A 76 -19.59 -8.99 -13.73
N LEU A 77 -19.03 -9.53 -12.65
CA LEU A 77 -17.64 -9.98 -12.65
C LEU A 77 -17.39 -11.17 -13.59
N ASN A 78 -18.34 -12.10 -13.71
CA ASN A 78 -18.20 -13.21 -14.65
C ASN A 78 -18.23 -12.72 -16.10
N SER A 79 -19.11 -11.77 -16.41
CA SER A 79 -19.17 -11.11 -17.72
C SER A 79 -17.84 -10.43 -18.04
N PHE A 80 -17.33 -9.59 -17.12
CA PHE A 80 -16.06 -8.90 -17.29
C PHE A 80 -14.89 -9.88 -17.49
N LYS A 81 -14.79 -10.90 -16.65
CA LYS A 81 -13.71 -11.90 -16.74
C LYS A 81 -13.72 -12.67 -18.05
N MET A 82 -14.89 -12.86 -18.65
CA MET A 82 -15.03 -13.65 -19.85
C MET A 82 -14.84 -12.85 -21.13
N GLU A 83 -15.42 -11.65 -21.17
CA GLU A 83 -15.58 -10.86 -22.39
C GLU A 83 -14.56 -9.74 -22.52
N GLU A 84 -14.11 -9.15 -21.40
CA GLU A 84 -13.26 -7.95 -21.40
C GLU A 84 -11.87 -8.19 -20.82
N MET A 85 -11.73 -9.12 -19.88
CA MET A 85 -10.47 -9.34 -19.18
C MET A 85 -9.47 -10.08 -20.06
N ASP A 86 -8.44 -9.35 -20.49
CA ASP A 86 -7.29 -9.94 -21.16
C ASP A 86 -6.54 -10.87 -20.21
N VAL A 87 -6.58 -12.16 -20.52
CA VAL A 87 -5.82 -13.19 -19.80
C VAL A 87 -4.91 -13.88 -20.80
N HIS A 88 -3.65 -14.04 -20.43
CA HIS A 88 -2.72 -14.82 -21.24
C HIS A 88 -3.28 -16.24 -21.45
N PRO A 89 -3.24 -16.82 -22.66
CA PRO A 89 -3.91 -18.09 -22.96
C PRO A 89 -3.51 -19.26 -22.04
N ALA A 90 -2.26 -19.26 -21.55
CA ALA A 90 -1.75 -20.27 -20.64
C ALA A 90 -2.23 -20.13 -19.18
N SER A 91 -2.91 -19.02 -18.84
CA SER A 91 -3.39 -18.70 -17.50
C SER A 91 -4.92 -18.50 -17.47
N ARG A 92 -5.61 -18.90 -18.55
CA ARG A 92 -7.05 -18.73 -18.73
C ARG A 92 -7.85 -19.85 -18.08
#